data_AF-A0A8T3YFX3-F1
#
_entry.id   AF-A0A8T3YFX3-F1
#
_cell.length_a   1.000
_cell.length_b   1.000
_cell.length_c   1.000
_cell.angle_alpha   90.00
_cell.angle_beta   90.00
_cell.angle_gamma   90.00
#
_symmetry.space_group_name_H-M   'P 1'
#
loop_
_entity.id
_entity.type
_entity.pdbx_description
1 polymer ?
#
loop_
_entity_poly.entity_id
_entity_poly.type
_entity_poly.pdbx_seq_one_letter_code
_entity_poly.pdbx_strand_id
1 'polypeptide(L)' 'KATALMKGRDHVRPEDIRSIAHDVLRHRIILTYEGKALGISTDTIIDEILKKIPVE' A
#
# COMPACT_ATOMS: atom_id res chain seq x y z
N LYS A 1 -7.30 -2.48 -11.39
CA LYS A 1 -8.04 -2.98 -12.58
C LYS A 1 -7.25 -4.04 -13.33
N ALA A 2 -6.03 -3.76 -13.80
CA ALA A 2 -5.18 -4.76 -14.46
C ALA A 2 -5.01 -6.05 -13.65
N THR A 3 -4.67 -5.95 -12.35
CA THR A 3 -4.53 -7.10 -11.44
C THR A 3 -5.78 -7.99 -11.37
N ALA A 4 -6.98 -7.39 -11.36
CA ALA A 4 -8.24 -8.14 -11.32
C ALA A 4 -8.51 -8.88 -12.64
N LEU A 5 -8.28 -8.20 -13.77
CA LEU A 5 -8.41 -8.78 -15.11
C LEU A 5 -7.43 -9.93 -15.32
N MET A 6 -6.17 -9.78 -14.89
CA MET A 6 -5.17 -10.85 -14.94
C MET A 6 -5.56 -12.07 -14.08
N LYS A 7 -6.43 -11.87 -13.07
CA LYS A 7 -7.02 -12.94 -12.25
C LYS A 7 -8.39 -13.40 -12.75
N GLY A 8 -8.78 -13.04 -13.97
CA GLY A 8 -10.05 -13.46 -14.59
C GLY A 8 -11.31 -12.81 -14.00
N ARG A 9 -11.17 -11.72 -13.23
CA ARG A 9 -12.29 -10.96 -12.65
C ARG A 9 -12.52 -9.66 -13.41
N ASP A 10 -13.79 -9.29 -13.55
CA ASP A 10 -14.25 -8.06 -14.20
C ASP A 10 -14.33 -6.85 -13.25
N HIS A 11 -14.27 -7.09 -11.94
CA HIS A 11 -14.28 -6.06 -10.90
C HIS A 11 -13.06 -6.16 -9.98
N VAL A 12 -12.64 -4.99 -9.48
CA VAL A 12 -11.54 -4.86 -8.51
C VAL A 12 -12.05 -5.24 -7.13
N ARG A 13 -11.25 -6.02 -6.41
CA ARG A 13 -11.49 -6.31 -5.00
C ARG A 13 -10.38 -5.70 -4.13
N PRO A 14 -10.61 -5.50 -2.82
CA PRO A 14 -9.62 -4.87 -1.95
C PRO A 14 -8.25 -5.55 -1.95
N GLU A 15 -8.20 -6.87 -2.09
CA GLU A 15 -6.96 -7.64 -2.19
C GLU A 15 -6.10 -7.25 -3.41
N ASP A 16 -6.71 -6.81 -4.51
CA ASP A 16 -5.98 -6.37 -5.70
C ASP A 16 -5.31 -5.01 -5.51
N ILE A 17 -5.86 -4.19 -4.62
CA ILE A 17 -5.29 -2.89 -4.25
C ILE A 17 -4.17 -3.13 -3.24
N ARG A 18 -4.42 -3.94 -2.19
CA ARG A 18 -3.40 -4.28 -1.18
C ARG A 18 -2.18 -4.92 -1.81
N SER A 19 -2.34 -5.79 -2.81
CA SER A 19 -1.21 -6.49 -3.44
C SER A 19 -0.23 -5.58 -4.17
N ILE A 20 -0.63 -4.35 -4.54
CA ILE A 20 0.24 -3.40 -5.28
C ILE A 20 0.54 -2.13 -4.46
N ALA A 21 0.07 -2.06 -3.21
CA ALA A 21 0.10 -0.83 -2.43
C ALA A 21 1.54 -0.35 -2.16
N HIS A 22 2.45 -1.25 -1.81
CA HIS A 22 3.86 -0.90 -1.59
C HIS A 22 4.52 -0.40 -2.87
N ASP A 23 4.39 -1.13 -3.97
CA ASP A 23 5.01 -0.77 -5.25
C ASP A 23 4.58 0.63 -5.73
N VAL A 24 3.32 0.99 -5.51
CA VAL A 24 2.77 2.27 -5.94
C VAL A 24 3.09 3.41 -4.97
N LEU A 25 3.06 3.15 -3.66
CA LEU A 25 3.09 4.20 -2.63
C LEU A 25 4.48 4.43 -2.02
N ARG A 26 5.39 3.44 -2.00
CA ARG A 26 6.70 3.52 -1.33
C ARG A 26 7.51 4.74 -1.77
N HIS A 27 7.50 5.04 -3.07
CA HIS A 27 8.24 6.16 -3.64
C HIS A 27 7.46 7.48 -3.68
N ARG A 28 6.22 7.49 -3.16
CA ARG A 28 5.33 8.66 -3.12
C ARG A 28 5.21 9.27 -1.73
N ILE A 29 5.78 8.64 -0.71
CA ILE A 29 5.77 9.10 0.67
C ILE A 29 7.15 9.66 1.00
N ILE A 30 7.19 10.93 1.40
CA ILE A 30 8.43 11.61 1.78
C ILE A 30 8.49 11.66 3.30
N LEU A 31 9.51 11.01 3.87
CA LEU A 31 9.76 11.05 5.31
C LEU A 31 10.40 12.37 5.72
N THR A 32 9.99 12.88 6.89
CA THR A 32 10.69 13.98 7.55
C THR A 32 12.07 13.54 8.04
N TYR A 33 12.90 14.49 8.44
CA TYR A 33 14.22 14.20 9.00
C TYR A 33 14.13 13.35 10.27
N GLU A 34 13.19 13.68 11.16
CA GLU A 34 12.94 12.95 12.40
C GLU A 34 12.50 11.51 12.11
N GLY A 35 11.61 11.31 11.13
CA GLY A 35 11.16 9.98 10.73
C GLY A 35 12.31 9.11 10.22
N LYS A 36 13.21 9.69 9.42
CA LYS A 36 14.43 9.00 8.98
C LYS A 36 15.38 8.69 10.14
N ALA A 37 15.58 9.65 11.06
CA ALA A 37 16.45 9.49 12.23
C ALA A 37 15.96 8.40 13.19
N LEU A 38 14.64 8.20 13.28
CA LEU A 38 14.00 7.13 14.05
C LEU A 38 14.00 5.77 13.33
N GLY A 39 14.60 5.68 12.14
CA GLY A 39 14.63 4.43 11.36
C GLY A 39 13.27 4.02 10.80
N ILE A 40 12.31 4.93 10.71
CA ILE A 40 11.00 4.63 10.14
C ILE A 40 11.16 4.40 8.64
N SER A 41 10.57 3.31 8.14
CA SER A 41 10.49 3.04 6.70
C SER A 41 9.13 3.46 6.14
N THR A 42 9.10 3.83 4.86
CA THR A 42 7.84 4.08 4.13
C THR A 42 6.94 2.86 4.09
N ASP A 43 7.52 1.65 4.06
CA ASP A 43 6.74 0.40 4.09
C ASP A 43 6.00 0.22 5.42
N THR A 44 6.67 0.50 6.53
CA THR A 44 6.05 0.47 7.85
C THR A 44 4.85 1.43 7.91
N ILE A 45 4.95 2.61 7.31
CA ILE A 45 3.83 3.56 7.24
C ILE A 45 2.69 2.99 6.38
N ILE A 46 3.00 2.42 5.21
CA ILE A 46 2.02 1.82 4.31
C ILE A 46 1.28 0.67 5.02
N ASP A 47 2.00 -0.20 5.71
CA ASP A 47 1.41 -1.31 6.47
C ASP A 47 0.43 -0.82 7.53
N GLU A 48 0.81 0.19 8.31
CA GLU A 48 -0.04 0.76 9.36
C GLU A 48 -1.29 1.43 8.79
N ILE A 49 -1.18 2.10 7.63
CA ILE A 49 -2.34 2.65 6.92
C ILE A 49 -3.27 1.52 6.47
N LEU A 50 -2.72 0.49 5.82
CA LEU A 50 -3.50 -0.63 5.31
C LEU A 50 -4.21 -1.41 6.44
N LYS A 51 -3.58 -1.56 7.61
CA LYS A 51 -4.21 -2.21 8.79
C LYS A 51 -5.39 -1.40 9.32
N LYS A 52 -5.34 -0.07 9.25
CA LYS A 52 -6.41 0.81 9.75
C LYS A 52 -7.63 0.87 8.82
N ILE A 53 -7.49 0.48 7.56
CA ILE A 53 -8.60 0.48 6.61
C ILE A 53 -9.33 -0.87 6.74
N PRO A 54 -10.58 -0.89 7.25
CA PRO A 54 -11.38 -2.11 7.28
C PRO A 54 -11.65 -2.60 5.87
N VAL A 55 -11.70 -3.92 5.72
CA VAL A 55 -12.09 -4.60 4.49
C VAL A 55 -13.27 -5.48 4.84
N GLU A 56 -14.43 -5.10 4.33
CA GLU A 56 -15.66 -5.89 4.36
C GLU A 56 -15.75 -6.79 3.12
#